data_AF-A0A1G1LN45-F1
#
_entry.id   AF-A0A1G1LN45-F1
#
_cell.length_a   1.000
_cell.length_b   1.000
_cell.length_c   1.000
_cell.angle_alpha   90.00
_cell.angle_beta   90.00
_cell.angle_gamma   90.00
#
_symmetry.space_group_name_H-M   'P 1'
#
loop_
_entity.id
_entity.type
_entity.pdbx_description
1 polymer ?
#
loop_
_entity_poly.entity_id
_entity_poly.type
_entity_poly.pdbx_seq_one_letter_code
_entity_poly.pdbx_strand_id
1 'polypeptide(L)'
;MKQLKFAGQINLAAGRAVKQPIDVAPFIEHTNLKPEATQQDIARLCEEAQRFHFYGVCVNPCFVELATRKLKNTEVAVVSVVGFPLGANLSATKAEEAKRISQLGATEIDMVLPIGAIRSGGHQYVYEDIRSVTEVSNKDPVKVIIETCL
;
A
#
# COMPACT_ATOMS: atom_id res chain seq x y z
N MET A 1 -32.33 19.39 3.26
CA MET A 1 -31.16 20.15 3.78
C MET A 1 -30.29 20.54 2.60
N LYS A 2 -29.94 21.82 2.49
CA LYS A 2 -29.38 22.47 1.29
C LYS A 2 -27.96 22.01 0.98
N GLN A 3 -27.69 21.66 -0.28
CA GLN A 3 -26.34 21.55 -0.84
C GLN A 3 -25.62 22.90 -0.73
N LEU A 4 -24.44 22.92 -0.10
CA LEU A 4 -23.52 24.05 -0.19
C LEU A 4 -22.91 24.08 -1.58
N LYS A 5 -23.27 25.09 -2.38
CA LYS A 5 -22.54 25.45 -3.61
C LYS A 5 -21.42 26.42 -3.25
N PHE A 6 -20.17 25.98 -3.34
CA PHE A 6 -19.03 26.89 -3.37
C PHE A 6 -18.82 27.35 -4.82
N ALA A 7 -19.28 28.57 -5.12
CA ALA A 7 -18.99 29.25 -6.37
C ALA A 7 -17.95 30.33 -6.10
N GLY A 8 -16.67 29.98 -6.21
CA GLY A 8 -15.56 30.92 -6.23
C GLY A 8 -14.81 30.80 -7.56
N GLN A 9 -14.90 31.81 -8.42
CA GLN A 9 -14.07 31.92 -9.62
C GLN A 9 -12.70 32.47 -9.23
N ILE A 10 -11.65 31.68 -9.45
CA ILE A 10 -10.25 32.10 -9.28
C ILE A 10 -9.70 32.39 -10.67
N ASN A 11 -9.46 33.68 -10.98
CA ASN A 11 -8.75 34.09 -12.19
C ASN A 11 -7.24 33.92 -11.93
N LEU A 12 -6.62 32.93 -12.58
CA LEU A 12 -5.17 32.74 -12.58
C LEU A 12 -4.64 32.90 -14.01
N ALA A 13 -3.83 33.95 -14.21
CA ALA A 13 -3.10 34.19 -15.45
C ALA A 13 -2.07 33.07 -15.69
N ALA A 14 -1.98 32.63 -16.95
CA ALA A 14 -0.87 31.87 -17.54
C ALA A 14 -0.31 30.69 -16.71
N GLY A 15 -1.17 29.73 -16.37
CA GLY A 15 -0.78 28.41 -15.89
C GLY A 15 -1.96 27.47 -16.09
N ARG A 16 -1.74 26.21 -16.53
CA ARG A 16 -2.83 25.25 -16.78
C ARG A 16 -3.75 25.20 -15.55
N ALA A 17 -4.94 25.76 -15.68
CA ALA A 17 -5.92 25.79 -14.61
C ALA A 17 -6.31 24.36 -14.23
N VAL A 18 -6.19 24.01 -12.94
CA VAL A 18 -6.79 22.79 -12.38
C VAL A 18 -8.30 22.93 -12.54
N LYS A 19 -8.86 22.24 -13.55
CA LYS A 19 -10.30 22.24 -13.80
C LYS A 19 -10.96 21.32 -12.76
N GLN A 20 -11.44 21.93 -11.69
CA GLN A 20 -12.15 21.33 -10.55
C GLN A 20 -11.29 20.62 -9.48
N PRO A 21 -11.72 20.62 -8.20
CA PRO A 21 -11.08 19.84 -7.15
C PRO A 21 -11.08 18.36 -7.53
N ILE A 22 -9.93 17.71 -7.45
CA ILE A 22 -9.79 16.27 -7.66
C ILE A 22 -10.29 15.57 -6.40
N ASP A 23 -11.17 14.58 -6.56
CA ASP A 23 -11.43 13.63 -5.48
C ASP A 23 -10.22 12.71 -5.33
N VAL A 24 -9.50 12.87 -4.21
CA VAL A 24 -8.27 12.13 -3.93
C VAL A 24 -8.53 10.80 -3.23
N ALA A 25 -9.73 10.56 -2.70
CA ALA A 25 -10.02 9.37 -1.90
C ALA A 25 -9.71 8.05 -2.65
N PRO A 26 -10.08 7.88 -3.93
CA PRO A 26 -9.78 6.67 -4.70
C PRO A 26 -8.29 6.42 -5.00
N PHE A 27 -7.39 7.29 -4.52
CA PHE A 27 -5.94 7.17 -4.66
C PHE A 27 -5.23 6.95 -3.32
N ILE A 28 -5.97 6.93 -2.21
CA ILE A 28 -5.40 6.83 -0.86
C ILE A 28 -5.37 5.38 -0.41
N GLU A 29 -4.17 4.92 -0.05
CA GLU A 29 -3.95 3.73 0.78
C GLU A 29 -3.82 4.15 2.24
N HIS A 30 -4.91 3.97 3.00
CA HIS A 30 -4.98 4.42 4.39
C HIS A 30 -4.16 3.50 5.29
N THR A 31 -3.10 4.04 5.89
CA THR A 31 -1.99 3.21 6.37
C THR A 31 -1.84 3.22 7.88
N ASN A 32 -1.64 2.05 8.49
CA ASN A 32 -1.13 1.92 9.86
C ASN A 32 -0.14 0.75 9.98
N LEU A 33 1.15 1.10 9.94
CA LEU A 33 2.28 0.18 10.06
C LEU A 33 3.02 0.32 11.40
N LYS A 34 2.44 1.03 12.37
CA LYS A 34 3.05 1.19 13.69
C LYS A 34 3.21 -0.19 14.37
N PRO A 35 4.37 -0.51 14.96
CA PRO A 35 4.57 -1.79 15.62
C PRO A 35 3.66 -1.97 16.84
N GLU A 36 3.20 -0.88 17.46
CA GLU A 36 2.27 -0.88 18.59
C GLU A 36 0.78 -0.89 18.18
N ALA A 37 0.46 -0.94 16.88
CA ALA A 37 -0.92 -0.95 16.41
C ALA A 37 -1.68 -2.16 16.97
N THR A 38 -2.89 -1.92 17.48
CA THR A 38 -3.76 -2.97 18.04
C THR A 38 -4.79 -3.44 17.01
N GLN A 39 -5.46 -4.56 17.29
CA GLN A 39 -6.58 -5.02 16.46
C GLN A 39 -7.71 -3.97 16.38
N GLN A 40 -7.94 -3.21 17.45
CA GLN A 40 -8.92 -2.13 17.48
C GLN A 40 -8.53 -0.98 16.54
N ASP A 41 -7.23 -0.65 16.48
CA ASP A 41 -6.73 0.39 15.58
C ASP A 41 -6.90 -0.03 14.12
N ILE A 42 -6.62 -1.31 13.79
CA ILE A 42 -6.81 -1.84 12.44
C ILE A 42 -8.29 -1.92 12.06
N ALA A 43 -9.17 -2.28 13.01
CA ALA A 43 -10.61 -2.27 12.76
C ALA A 43 -11.10 -0.85 12.44
N ARG A 44 -10.65 0.16 13.20
CA ARG A 44 -10.95 1.57 12.94
C ARG A 44 -10.43 2.01 11.57
N LEU A 45 -9.20 1.64 11.22
CA LEU A 45 -8.61 1.92 9.91
C LEU A 45 -9.49 1.41 8.76
N CYS A 46 -10.00 0.18 8.88
CA CYS A 46 -10.91 -0.42 7.90
C CYS A 46 -12.28 0.29 7.83
N GLU A 47 -12.81 0.72 8.97
CA GLU A 47 -14.07 1.48 9.02
C GLU A 47 -13.92 2.87 8.36
N GLU A 48 -12.80 3.54 8.59
CA GLU A 48 -12.47 4.82 7.97
C GLU A 48 -12.33 4.68 6.45
N ALA A 49 -11.59 3.66 5.98
CA ALA A 49 -11.42 3.42 4.54
C ALA A 49 -12.76 3.19 3.82
N GLN A 50 -13.67 2.43 4.42
CA GLN A 50 -15.03 2.26 3.89
C GLN A 50 -15.83 3.55 3.91
N ARG A 51 -15.78 4.29 5.02
CA ARG A 51 -16.55 5.54 5.20
C ARG A 51 -16.12 6.63 4.20
N PHE A 52 -14.83 6.71 3.91
CA PHE A 52 -14.27 7.76 3.06
C PHE A 52 -14.03 7.31 1.62
N HIS A 53 -14.36 6.07 1.28
CA HIS A 53 -14.16 5.50 -0.07
C HIS A 53 -12.69 5.58 -0.51
N PHE A 54 -11.78 5.23 0.41
CA PHE A 54 -10.37 5.09 0.09
C PHE A 54 -10.12 3.88 -0.81
N TYR A 55 -9.02 3.92 -1.58
CA TYR A 55 -8.63 2.81 -2.44
C TYR A 55 -8.38 1.53 -1.63
N GLY A 56 -7.63 1.65 -0.54
CA GLY A 56 -7.20 0.50 0.24
C GLY A 56 -6.79 0.86 1.66
N VAL A 57 -6.50 -0.18 2.45
CA VAL A 57 -5.76 -0.07 3.71
C VAL A 57 -4.39 -0.72 3.57
N CYS A 58 -3.36 -0.11 4.14
CA CYS A 58 -2.02 -0.71 4.22
C CYS A 58 -1.67 -1.05 5.67
N VAL A 59 -1.43 -2.34 5.93
CA VAL A 59 -1.24 -2.89 7.27
C VAL A 59 -0.02 -3.82 7.33
N ASN A 60 0.49 -4.07 8.55
CA ASN A 60 1.55 -5.05 8.75
C ASN A 60 1.04 -6.48 8.45
N PRO A 61 1.90 -7.42 8.02
CA PRO A 61 1.51 -8.78 7.64
C PRO A 61 0.63 -9.53 8.65
N CYS A 62 0.88 -9.32 9.94
CA CYS A 62 0.13 -9.97 11.02
C CYS A 62 -1.36 -9.54 11.09
N PHE A 63 -1.74 -8.46 10.41
CA PHE A 63 -3.10 -7.93 10.41
C PHE A 63 -3.87 -8.17 9.12
N VAL A 64 -3.26 -8.78 8.10
CA VAL A 64 -3.90 -9.05 6.80
C VAL A 64 -5.21 -9.81 6.98
N GLU A 65 -5.20 -10.92 7.71
CA GLU A 65 -6.41 -11.72 7.93
C GLU A 65 -7.53 -10.93 8.64
N LEU A 66 -7.18 -10.02 9.56
CA LEU A 66 -8.16 -9.16 10.22
C LEU A 66 -8.73 -8.14 9.22
N ALA A 67 -7.89 -7.46 8.46
CA ALA A 67 -8.30 -6.47 7.47
C ALA A 67 -9.19 -7.10 6.38
N THR A 68 -8.78 -8.24 5.82
CA THR A 68 -9.56 -9.00 4.83
C THR A 68 -10.93 -9.40 5.37
N ARG A 69 -11.03 -9.86 6.63
CA ARG A 69 -12.33 -10.16 7.24
C ARG A 69 -13.19 -8.92 7.45
N LYS A 70 -12.60 -7.80 7.86
CA LYS A 70 -13.31 -6.54 8.11
C LYS A 70 -13.79 -5.85 6.85
N LEU A 71 -13.06 -6.01 5.74
CA LEU A 71 -13.34 -5.42 4.43
C LEU A 71 -14.04 -6.39 3.47
N LYS A 72 -14.51 -7.53 3.99
CA LYS A 72 -15.25 -8.51 3.20
C LYS A 72 -16.47 -7.86 2.55
N ASN A 73 -16.66 -8.09 1.25
CA ASN A 73 -17.73 -7.52 0.42
C ASN A 73 -17.64 -6.00 0.25
N THR A 74 -16.44 -5.43 0.34
CA THR A 74 -16.16 -4.02 0.00
C THR A 74 -15.21 -3.97 -1.20
N GLU A 75 -15.08 -2.79 -1.81
CA GLU A 75 -14.10 -2.55 -2.90
C GLU A 75 -12.74 -2.07 -2.36
N VAL A 76 -12.58 -1.96 -1.03
CA VAL A 76 -11.35 -1.48 -0.40
C VAL A 76 -10.28 -2.57 -0.47
N ALA A 77 -9.17 -2.25 -1.14
CA ALA A 77 -8.02 -3.15 -1.25
C ALA A 77 -7.34 -3.40 0.12
N VAL A 78 -6.79 -4.60 0.29
CA VAL A 78 -5.94 -4.93 1.44
C VAL A 78 -4.49 -4.98 0.97
N VAL A 79 -3.75 -3.95 1.29
CA VAL A 79 -2.32 -3.81 1.01
C VAL A 79 -1.53 -4.27 2.24
N SER A 80 -0.44 -4.99 2.02
CA SER A 80 0.51 -5.32 3.09
C SER A 80 1.95 -5.22 2.60
N VAL A 81 2.84 -4.99 3.54
CA VAL A 81 4.27 -4.79 3.26
C VAL A 81 5.06 -6.10 3.31
N VAL A 82 6.18 -6.17 2.58
CA VAL A 82 7.10 -7.32 2.55
C VAL A 82 8.56 -6.89 2.72
N GLY A 83 9.29 -7.56 3.61
CA GLY A 83 10.67 -7.21 3.95
C GLY A 83 10.82 -5.78 4.50
N PHE A 84 9.76 -5.23 5.08
CA PHE A 84 9.65 -3.85 5.51
C PHE A 84 10.12 -3.64 6.96
N PRO A 85 10.73 -2.49 7.31
CA PRO A 85 11.03 -1.35 6.44
C PRO A 85 12.41 -1.40 5.77
N LEU A 86 13.26 -2.37 6.10
CA LEU A 86 14.69 -2.29 5.80
C LEU A 86 15.11 -2.90 4.46
N GLY A 87 14.30 -3.82 3.91
CA GLY A 87 14.61 -4.53 2.67
C GLY A 87 15.80 -5.51 2.76
N ALA A 88 16.35 -5.72 3.95
CA ALA A 88 17.59 -6.46 4.21
C ALA A 88 17.39 -7.94 4.59
N ASN A 89 16.21 -8.48 4.34
CA ASN A 89 15.91 -9.91 4.51
C ASN A 89 16.43 -10.73 3.31
N LEU A 90 16.54 -12.04 3.49
CA LEU A 90 16.79 -12.96 2.38
C LEU A 90 15.62 -12.93 1.38
N SER A 91 15.90 -13.04 0.08
CA SER A 91 14.86 -13.08 -0.96
C SER A 91 13.85 -14.20 -0.74
N ALA A 92 14.31 -15.37 -0.31
CA ALA A 92 13.43 -16.49 0.04
C ALA A 92 12.47 -16.17 1.21
N THR A 93 12.91 -15.36 2.19
CA THR A 93 12.05 -14.90 3.28
C THR A 93 10.99 -13.94 2.76
N LYS A 94 11.36 -12.99 1.89
CA LYS A 94 10.40 -12.06 1.27
C LYS A 94 9.36 -12.81 0.43
N ALA A 95 9.78 -13.80 -0.36
CA ALA A 95 8.89 -14.61 -1.17
C ALA A 95 7.89 -15.41 -0.31
N GLU A 96 8.36 -16.06 0.77
CA GLU A 96 7.44 -16.80 1.64
C GLU A 96 6.47 -15.88 2.40
N GLU A 97 6.93 -14.70 2.83
CA GLU A 97 6.07 -13.67 3.41
C GLU A 97 4.99 -13.21 2.43
N ALA A 98 5.38 -12.85 1.19
CA ALA A 98 4.47 -12.46 0.11
C ALA A 98 3.41 -13.53 -0.19
N LYS A 99 3.85 -14.77 -0.36
CA LYS A 99 2.97 -15.92 -0.55
C LYS A 99 1.98 -16.07 0.59
N ARG A 100 2.45 -15.89 1.84
CA ARG A 100 1.61 -16.05 3.03
C ARG A 100 0.55 -14.97 3.11
N ILE A 101 0.89 -13.70 2.88
CA ILE A 101 -0.09 -12.61 2.93
C ILE A 101 -1.10 -12.69 1.78
N SER A 102 -0.71 -13.10 0.57
CA SER A 102 -1.66 -13.38 -0.52
C SER A 102 -2.65 -14.49 -0.13
N GLN A 103 -2.19 -15.55 0.53
CA GLN A 103 -3.10 -16.61 1.04
C GLN A 103 -4.07 -16.11 2.12
N LEU A 104 -3.66 -15.11 2.91
CA LEU A 104 -4.51 -14.48 3.92
C LEU A 104 -5.48 -13.44 3.32
N GLY A 105 -5.35 -13.15 2.02
CA GLY A 105 -6.25 -12.28 1.28
C GLY A 105 -5.79 -10.82 1.17
N ALA A 106 -4.50 -10.56 1.24
CA ALA A 106 -3.94 -9.33 0.67
C ALA A 106 -4.20 -9.31 -0.84
N THR A 107 -4.56 -8.14 -1.38
CA THR A 107 -4.83 -7.92 -2.81
C THR A 107 -3.75 -7.09 -3.47
N GLU A 108 -2.73 -6.67 -2.71
CA GLU A 108 -1.58 -5.91 -3.19
C GLU A 108 -0.43 -6.00 -2.17
N ILE A 109 0.80 -5.93 -2.67
CA ILE A 109 2.02 -6.12 -1.89
C ILE A 109 3.00 -4.96 -2.11
N ASP A 110 3.47 -4.37 -1.02
CA ASP A 110 4.47 -3.30 -1.01
C ASP A 110 5.80 -3.82 -0.43
N MET A 111 6.73 -4.24 -1.30
CA MET A 111 8.02 -4.78 -0.85
C MET A 111 9.11 -3.70 -0.76
N VAL A 112 10.09 -3.86 0.13
CA VAL A 112 11.27 -2.99 0.18
C VAL A 112 12.43 -3.58 -0.63
N LEU A 113 13.02 -2.76 -1.50
CA LEU A 113 14.20 -3.08 -2.31
C LEU A 113 15.40 -3.52 -1.44
N PRO A 114 16.27 -4.45 -1.86
CA PRO A 114 17.52 -4.72 -1.15
C PRO A 114 18.52 -3.57 -1.38
N ILE A 115 18.42 -2.53 -0.55
CA ILE A 115 19.12 -1.24 -0.71
C ILE A 115 20.65 -1.41 -0.75
N GLY A 116 21.20 -2.25 0.13
CA GLY A 116 22.64 -2.54 0.13
C GLY A 116 23.11 -3.15 -1.19
N ALA A 117 22.32 -4.05 -1.77
CA ALA A 117 22.67 -4.72 -3.02
C ALA A 117 22.62 -3.78 -4.22
N ILE A 118 21.58 -2.93 -4.33
CA ILE A 118 21.53 -1.97 -5.44
C ILE A 118 22.68 -0.95 -5.37
N ARG A 119 23.04 -0.48 -4.17
CA ARG A 119 24.15 0.46 -3.97
C ARG A 119 25.52 -0.14 -4.26
N SER A 120 25.67 -1.46 -4.10
CA SER A 120 26.89 -2.18 -4.46
C SER A 120 26.93 -2.64 -5.93
N GLY A 121 26.00 -2.19 -6.79
CA GLY A 121 25.92 -2.61 -8.19
C GLY A 121 25.39 -4.03 -8.40
N GLY A 122 24.78 -4.64 -7.37
CA GLY A 122 24.25 -6.01 -7.36
C GLY A 122 22.91 -6.15 -8.11
N HIS A 123 22.82 -5.65 -9.35
CA HIS A 123 21.58 -5.61 -10.12
C HIS A 123 20.92 -6.98 -10.30
N GLN A 124 21.70 -8.04 -10.51
CA GLN A 124 21.14 -9.40 -10.63
C GLN A 124 20.46 -9.85 -9.34
N TYR A 125 21.06 -9.58 -8.18
CA TYR A 125 20.45 -9.91 -6.89
C TYR A 125 19.14 -9.14 -6.70
N VAL A 126 19.14 -7.85 -7.01
CA VAL A 126 17.94 -7.00 -6.94
C VAL A 126 16.83 -7.54 -7.85
N TYR A 127 17.17 -7.93 -9.08
CA TYR A 127 16.23 -8.50 -10.03
C TYR A 127 15.62 -9.81 -9.49
N GLU A 128 16.45 -10.74 -9.02
CA GLU A 128 15.95 -12.02 -8.48
C GLU A 128 15.14 -11.83 -7.19
N ASP A 129 15.49 -10.85 -6.35
CA ASP A 129 14.73 -10.50 -5.14
C ASP A 129 13.30 -10.07 -5.49
N ILE A 130 13.16 -9.10 -6.40
CA ILE A 130 11.85 -8.62 -6.88
C ILE A 130 11.10 -9.76 -7.57
N ARG A 131 11.78 -10.49 -8.47
CA ARG A 131 11.18 -11.60 -9.22
C ARG A 131 10.59 -12.64 -8.28
N SER A 132 11.34 -13.06 -7.26
CA SER A 132 10.91 -14.08 -6.31
C SER A 132 9.63 -13.70 -5.55
N VAL A 133 9.43 -12.42 -5.27
CA VAL A 133 8.19 -11.90 -4.67
C VAL A 133 7.06 -11.88 -5.72
N THR A 134 7.31 -11.34 -6.91
CA THR A 134 6.28 -11.25 -7.96
C THR A 134 5.72 -12.61 -8.41
N GLU A 135 6.58 -13.64 -8.50
CA GLU A 135 6.18 -14.97 -8.97
C GLU A 135 5.18 -15.67 -8.02
N VAL A 136 5.22 -15.35 -6.72
CA VAL A 136 4.37 -15.98 -5.70
C VAL A 136 3.15 -15.16 -5.30
N SER A 137 3.03 -13.93 -5.79
CA SER A 137 2.00 -12.95 -5.39
C SER A 137 0.66 -13.12 -6.10
N ASN A 138 0.31 -14.32 -6.60
CA ASN A 138 -0.99 -14.65 -7.21
C ASN A 138 -1.57 -13.63 -8.25
N LYS A 139 -0.69 -12.93 -8.99
CA LYS A 139 -1.04 -11.82 -9.92
C LYS A 139 -1.52 -10.52 -9.24
N ASP A 140 -1.52 -10.46 -7.92
CA ASP A 140 -1.72 -9.22 -7.17
C ASP A 140 -0.60 -8.23 -7.55
N PRO A 141 -0.88 -6.92 -7.60
CA PRO A 141 0.16 -5.92 -7.86
C PRO A 141 1.26 -5.99 -6.80
N VAL A 142 2.50 -5.84 -7.25
CA VAL A 142 3.67 -5.70 -6.38
C VAL A 142 4.28 -4.32 -6.59
N LYS A 143 4.24 -3.48 -5.57
CA LYS A 143 4.96 -2.20 -5.52
C LYS A 143 6.33 -2.41 -4.88
N VAL A 144 7.33 -1.70 -5.38
CA VAL A 144 8.70 -1.77 -4.85
C VAL A 144 9.08 -0.41 -4.24
N ILE A 145 9.20 -0.37 -2.92
CA ILE A 145 9.71 0.77 -2.17
C ILE A 145 11.22 0.86 -2.43
N ILE A 146 11.61 1.89 -3.17
CA ILE A 146 13.02 2.15 -3.54
C ILE A 146 13.80 2.95 -2.49
N GLU A 147 13.10 3.44 -1.45
CA GLU A 147 13.68 4.16 -0.31
C GLU A 147 14.62 5.31 -0.72
N THR A 148 14.08 6.30 -1.41
CA THR A 148 14.85 7.41 -2.03
C THR A 148 15.68 8.27 -1.07
N CYS A 149 15.48 8.14 0.24
CA CYS A 149 16.16 8.96 1.24
C CYS A 149 17.57 8.45 1.63
N LEU A 150 17.99 7.28 1.14
CA LEU A 150 19.26 6.61 1.50
C LEU A 150 20.33 6.66 0.42
#